data_AF-Q8SZV3-F1
#
_entry.id   AF-Q8SZV3-F1
#
_cell.length_a   1.000
_cell.length_b   1.000
_cell.length_c   1.000
_cell.angle_alpha   90.00
_cell.angle_beta   90.00
_cell.angle_gamma   90.00
#
_symmetry.space_group_name_H-M   'P 1'
#
loop_
_entity.id
_entity.type
_entity.pdbx_description
1 polymer ?
#
loop_
_entity_poly.entity_id
_entity_poly.type
_entity_poly.pdbx_seq_one_letter_code
_entity_poly.pdbx_strand_id
1 'polypeptide(L)'
;MVALRPGAKTFGWWAKPPVEPRISLYIYNVTNADDFLSNGSKAIVDEVGPYVYSETWEKVNIVENDNGTLSYNLRKIYSFREDLSVGPEDDVVIVPNIPMLSATSQSKHAARFLRLAMASIMDILKIKPFVQVSVGQLLWGYEDPLLKLAKDVVPKEQKLPYEEFGLLYGKNGTSSDRVTVNTGVDDIRRYGIIDNFNGRTHLPHWTTDACNTLAGTDGSIFPPHIDHDRILHVYDKDLCRLLPLVFEKEVMTSNEVPGYRFTPPEWVFADVDSHPDNMCFCPAGKPSCSPNGLFNVSLCQYDSPIMLSFPHFYLADESLRTQVEGISPPMKEKHQFFFDVQPKMGTTLRVRARIQINLAVSQVFDIKQVANFPDIIFPILWFEEGIDNLPDEVTDLMRFAEQVPPKIRVALIVGLCALGVILLLLSTFCLIRNSHRQSTLHLEGSNYLATAQVDMNKKQNKDNQPARY
;
A
#
# COMPACT_ATOMS: atom_id res chain seq x y z
N MET A 1 13.42 -4.42 17.84
CA MET A 1 12.22 -5.08 17.27
C MET A 1 11.37 -4.00 16.64
N VAL A 2 10.91 -4.19 15.41
CA VAL A 2 10.11 -3.22 14.65
C VAL A 2 8.65 -3.36 15.12
N ALA A 3 8.32 -2.76 16.25
CA ALA A 3 6.96 -2.77 16.81
C ALA A 3 6.56 -1.34 17.16
N LEU A 4 5.26 -1.07 17.16
CA LEU A 4 4.70 0.23 17.54
C LEU A 4 4.65 0.32 19.06
N ARG A 5 5.77 0.76 19.65
CA ARG A 5 5.88 1.01 21.10
C ARG A 5 6.00 2.51 21.37
N PRO A 6 5.15 3.08 22.22
CA PRO A 6 5.29 4.47 22.66
C PRO A 6 6.70 4.74 23.18
N GLY A 7 7.24 5.91 22.83
CA GLY A 7 8.62 6.30 23.19
C GLY A 7 9.71 5.73 22.27
N ALA A 8 9.42 4.75 21.41
CA ALA A 8 10.37 4.31 20.38
C ALA A 8 10.44 5.30 19.21
N LYS A 9 11.62 5.47 18.60
CA LYS A 9 11.80 6.33 17.41
C LYS A 9 10.88 5.92 16.25
N THR A 10 10.69 4.61 16.06
CA THR A 10 9.79 4.03 15.04
C THR A 10 8.33 4.40 15.24
N PHE A 11 7.87 4.54 16.49
CA PHE A 11 6.52 5.00 16.79
C PHE A 11 6.34 6.47 16.41
N GLY A 12 7.34 7.32 16.69
CA GLY A 12 7.34 8.71 16.26
C GLY A 12 7.23 8.86 14.74
N TRP A 13 8.02 8.08 13.98
CA TRP A 13 7.93 8.04 12.53
C TRP A 13 6.62 7.46 12.00
N TRP A 14 6.04 6.46 12.68
CA TRP A 14 4.72 5.95 12.30
C TRP A 14 3.61 6.99 12.53
N ALA A 15 3.69 7.73 13.64
CA ALA A 15 2.71 8.75 14.01
C ALA A 15 2.82 10.00 13.11
N LYS A 16 4.05 10.47 12.85
CA LYS A 16 4.33 11.58 11.94
C LYS A 16 5.49 11.19 11.02
N PRO A 17 5.18 10.59 9.85
CA PRO A 17 6.20 10.16 8.90
C PRO A 17 7.09 11.32 8.46
N PRO A 18 8.42 11.14 8.42
CA PRO A 18 9.35 12.18 7.98
C PRO A 18 9.41 12.27 6.46
N VAL A 19 8.26 12.17 5.78
CA VAL A 19 8.16 12.22 4.32
C VAL A 19 7.15 13.29 3.92
N GLU A 20 7.30 13.80 2.70
CA GLU A 20 6.35 14.70 2.06
C GLU A 20 5.78 13.99 0.83
N PRO A 21 4.68 13.22 0.99
CA PRO A 21 3.98 12.63 -0.14
C PRO A 21 3.44 13.72 -1.07
N ARG A 22 3.26 13.35 -2.33
CA ARG A 22 2.67 14.23 -3.35
C ARG A 22 1.53 13.51 -4.03
N ILE A 23 0.48 14.25 -4.32
CA ILE A 23 -0.59 13.84 -5.22
C ILE A 23 -0.54 14.71 -6.48
N SER A 24 -0.43 14.06 -7.63
CA SER A 24 -0.44 14.69 -8.96
C SER A 24 -1.73 14.30 -9.66
N LEU A 25 -2.56 15.28 -10.02
CA LEU A 25 -3.87 15.06 -10.63
C LEU A 25 -3.86 15.43 -12.11
N TYR A 26 -4.49 14.59 -12.94
CA TYR A 26 -4.62 14.73 -14.38
C TYR A 26 -6.09 14.64 -14.75
N ILE A 27 -6.67 15.74 -15.20
CA ILE A 27 -8.11 15.89 -15.44
C ILE A 27 -8.41 15.73 -16.92
N TYR A 28 -9.48 15.01 -17.24
CA TYR A 28 -9.97 14.89 -18.62
C TYR A 28 -10.93 16.03 -18.94
N ASN A 29 -10.41 17.11 -19.52
CA ASN A 29 -11.16 18.30 -19.92
C ASN A 29 -11.93 18.05 -21.23
N VAL A 30 -13.24 18.24 -21.22
CA VAL A 30 -14.11 17.99 -22.38
C VAL A 30 -14.10 19.18 -23.34
N THR A 31 -13.71 18.98 -24.60
CA THR A 31 -13.55 20.07 -25.58
C THR A 31 -14.77 20.26 -26.49
N ASN A 32 -15.61 19.24 -26.64
CA ASN A 32 -16.75 19.23 -27.57
C ASN A 32 -18.10 18.94 -26.90
N ALA A 33 -18.31 19.40 -25.67
CA ALA A 33 -19.50 19.10 -24.86
C ALA A 33 -20.84 19.38 -25.57
N ASP A 34 -20.96 20.53 -26.26
CA ASP A 34 -22.20 20.89 -26.96
C ASP A 34 -22.47 20.00 -28.19
N ASP A 35 -21.42 19.65 -28.93
CA ASP A 35 -21.52 18.74 -30.09
C ASP A 35 -21.86 17.32 -29.65
N PHE A 36 -21.25 16.84 -28.56
CA PHE A 36 -21.56 15.54 -27.98
C PHE A 36 -23.04 15.43 -27.62
N LEU A 37 -23.61 16.45 -26.96
CA LEU A 37 -25.02 16.46 -26.54
C LEU A 37 -26.00 16.69 -27.70
N SER A 38 -25.64 17.51 -28.69
CA SER A 38 -26.56 17.93 -29.76
C SER A 38 -26.52 17.02 -30.97
N ASN A 39 -25.33 16.56 -31.37
CA ASN A 39 -25.09 15.83 -32.61
C ASN A 39 -24.83 14.33 -32.37
N GLY A 40 -24.71 13.89 -31.11
CA GLY A 40 -24.36 12.51 -30.77
C GLY A 40 -22.95 12.13 -31.23
N SER A 41 -22.07 13.12 -31.40
CA SER A 41 -20.66 12.86 -31.69
C SER A 41 -20.00 12.18 -30.50
N LYS A 42 -18.83 11.60 -30.71
CA LYS A 42 -18.04 11.02 -29.64
C LYS A 42 -17.42 12.12 -28.78
N ALA A 43 -17.37 11.92 -27.46
CA ALA A 43 -16.74 12.88 -26.56
C ALA A 43 -15.24 12.95 -26.82
N ILE A 44 -14.70 14.17 -26.91
CA ILE A 44 -13.27 14.46 -27.07
C ILE A 44 -12.82 15.08 -25.75
N VAL A 45 -11.77 14.50 -25.17
CA VAL A 45 -11.16 14.99 -23.94
C VAL A 45 -9.68 15.28 -24.14
N ASP A 46 -9.21 16.36 -23.53
CA ASP A 46 -7.79 16.65 -23.40
C ASP A 46 -7.37 16.37 -21.95
N GLU A 47 -6.26 15.64 -21.79
CA GLU A 47 -5.66 15.46 -20.46
C GLU A 47 -4.93 16.74 -20.04
N VAL A 48 -5.36 17.33 -18.94
CA VAL A 48 -4.80 18.56 -18.37
C VAL A 48 -4.20 18.25 -17.00
N GLY A 49 -2.90 18.48 -16.86
CA GLY A 49 -2.17 18.26 -15.62
C GLY A 49 -0.65 18.18 -15.83
N PRO A 50 0.11 17.88 -14.77
CA PRO A 50 -0.38 17.62 -13.42
C PRO A 50 -0.77 18.90 -12.68
N TYR A 51 -1.79 18.81 -11.82
CA TYR A 51 -1.99 19.72 -10.70
C TYR A 51 -1.50 19.03 -9.43
N VAL A 52 -0.51 19.61 -8.76
CA VAL A 52 0.26 18.93 -7.71
C VAL A 52 -0.05 19.52 -6.35
N TYR A 53 -0.29 18.65 -5.37
CA TYR A 53 -0.38 19.03 -3.96
C TYR A 53 0.67 18.25 -3.17
N SER A 54 1.37 18.94 -2.27
CA SER A 54 2.16 18.29 -1.23
C SER A 54 1.27 17.96 -0.04
N GLU A 55 1.48 16.77 0.53
CA GLU A 55 0.69 16.27 1.64
C GLU A 55 1.50 16.25 2.93
N THR A 56 0.84 16.54 4.06
CA THR A 56 1.37 16.28 5.40
C THR A 56 0.48 15.28 6.10
N TRP A 57 1.05 14.15 6.53
CA TRP A 57 0.34 13.09 7.23
C TRP A 57 0.70 13.07 8.71
N GLU A 58 -0.33 13.00 9.56
CA GLU A 58 -0.15 12.87 11.01
C GLU A 58 -1.26 12.03 11.62
N LYS A 59 -0.90 11.01 12.39
CA LYS A 59 -1.83 10.23 13.20
C LYS A 59 -2.01 10.97 14.52
N VAL A 60 -3.22 11.50 14.75
CA VAL A 60 -3.57 12.28 15.94
C VAL A 60 -4.55 11.50 16.81
N ASN A 61 -4.77 11.97 18.05
CA ASN A 61 -5.66 11.32 19.03
C ASN A 61 -5.33 9.82 19.24
N ILE A 62 -4.03 9.49 19.28
CA ILE A 62 -3.57 8.13 19.44
C ILE A 62 -3.90 7.62 20.85
N VAL A 63 -4.56 6.47 20.93
CA VAL A 63 -4.92 5.78 22.17
C VAL A 63 -4.39 4.35 22.12
N GLU A 64 -3.72 3.93 23.18
CA GLU A 64 -3.33 2.54 23.41
C GLU A 64 -4.49 1.76 24.03
N ASN A 65 -4.78 0.59 23.45
CA ASN A 65 -5.80 -0.31 23.94
C ASN A 65 -5.15 -1.50 24.65
N ASP A 66 -5.83 -2.08 25.64
CA ASP A 66 -5.32 -3.19 26.46
C ASP A 66 -5.04 -4.48 25.65
N ASN A 67 -5.62 -4.61 24.46
CA ASN A 67 -5.49 -5.76 23.57
C ASN A 67 -4.29 -5.67 22.60
N GLY A 68 -3.30 -4.83 22.87
CA GLY A 68 -2.11 -4.69 22.03
C GLY A 68 -2.35 -3.94 20.70
N THR A 69 -3.41 -3.12 20.64
CA THR A 69 -3.75 -2.30 19.46
C THR A 69 -3.65 -0.79 19.76
N LEU A 70 -3.54 0.01 18.70
CA LEU A 70 -3.53 1.47 18.75
C LEU A 70 -4.70 2.00 17.92
N SER A 71 -5.48 2.92 18.49
CA SER A 71 -6.52 3.64 17.76
C SER A 71 -6.10 5.09 17.50
N TYR A 72 -6.34 5.62 16.31
CA TYR A 72 -6.00 6.99 15.94
C TYR A 72 -6.98 7.59 14.92
N ASN A 73 -6.91 8.91 14.75
CA ASN A 73 -7.51 9.63 13.62
C ASN A 73 -6.40 10.07 12.67
N LEU A 74 -6.64 9.95 11.36
CA LEU A 74 -5.67 10.42 10.37
C LEU A 74 -5.92 11.90 10.05
N ARG A 75 -4.88 12.72 10.16
CA ARG A 75 -4.84 14.09 9.68
C ARG A 75 -4.01 14.16 8.41
N LYS A 76 -4.65 14.53 7.28
CA LYS A 76 -3.98 14.80 6.00
C LYS A 76 -4.21 16.26 5.62
N ILE A 77 -3.14 17.02 5.43
CA ILE A 77 -3.21 18.41 4.97
C ILE A 77 -2.67 18.47 3.55
N TYR A 78 -3.42 19.08 2.65
CA TYR A 78 -3.04 19.27 1.25
C TYR A 78 -2.64 20.73 1.04
N SER A 79 -1.48 20.95 0.43
CA SER A 79 -0.97 22.28 0.07
C SER A 79 -0.63 22.31 -1.40
N PHE A 80 -1.28 23.20 -2.15
CA PHE A 80 -1.08 23.32 -3.60
C PHE A 80 0.36 23.74 -3.93
N ARG A 81 0.92 23.14 -4.98
CA ARG A 81 2.30 23.35 -5.44
C ARG A 81 2.28 23.88 -6.87
N GLU A 82 2.12 25.18 -7.00
CA GLU A 82 2.12 25.88 -8.28
C GLU A 82 3.44 25.66 -9.06
N ASP A 83 4.57 25.56 -8.35
CA ASP A 83 5.90 25.33 -8.93
C ASP A 83 6.08 23.96 -9.60
N LEU A 84 5.23 22.99 -9.25
CA LEU A 84 5.21 21.64 -9.81
C LEU A 84 3.99 21.38 -10.70
N SER A 85 3.08 22.35 -10.80
CA SER A 85 1.82 22.23 -11.53
C SER A 85 1.91 22.86 -12.92
N VAL A 86 1.06 22.41 -13.84
CA VAL A 86 0.99 22.97 -15.21
C VAL A 86 0.40 24.38 -15.23
N GLY A 87 -0.45 24.71 -14.25
CA GLY A 87 -1.14 25.99 -14.12
C GLY A 87 -1.70 26.18 -12.69
N PRO A 88 -2.36 27.31 -12.42
CA PRO A 88 -2.95 27.60 -11.12
C PRO A 88 -4.18 26.71 -10.83
N GLU A 89 -4.53 26.59 -9.55
CA GLU A 89 -5.71 25.86 -9.08
C GLU A 89 -7.04 26.46 -9.61
N ASP A 90 -7.02 27.73 -10.02
CA ASP A 90 -8.15 28.46 -10.60
C ASP A 90 -8.40 28.14 -12.08
N ASP A 91 -7.56 27.32 -12.72
CA ASP A 91 -7.75 26.90 -14.12
C ASP A 91 -9.12 26.25 -14.30
N VAL A 92 -9.86 26.70 -15.31
CA VAL A 92 -11.22 26.24 -15.59
C VAL A 92 -11.20 25.02 -16.49
N VAL A 93 -11.87 23.96 -16.04
CA VAL A 93 -12.06 22.72 -16.78
C VAL A 93 -13.56 22.46 -17.00
N ILE A 94 -13.87 21.81 -18.12
CA ILE A 94 -15.21 21.33 -18.44
C ILE A 94 -15.25 19.83 -18.15
N VAL A 95 -16.04 19.44 -17.18
CA VAL A 95 -16.16 18.03 -16.74
C VAL A 95 -17.62 17.61 -16.65
N PRO A 96 -17.93 16.31 -16.69
CA PRO A 96 -19.27 15.83 -16.42
C PRO A 96 -19.79 16.33 -15.06
N ASN A 97 -21.03 16.79 -15.02
CA ASN A 97 -21.70 17.17 -13.77
C ASN A 97 -22.02 15.88 -12.99
N ILE A 98 -21.08 15.46 -12.14
CA ILE A 98 -21.16 14.21 -11.39
C ILE A 98 -22.44 14.15 -10.53
N PRO A 99 -22.80 15.15 -9.70
CA PRO A 99 -24.06 15.14 -8.95
C PRO A 99 -25.30 14.89 -9.83
N MET A 100 -25.40 15.64 -10.93
CA MET A 100 -26.54 15.54 -11.84
C MET A 100 -26.61 14.17 -12.51
N LEU A 101 -25.51 13.72 -13.10
CA LEU A 101 -25.44 12.45 -13.83
C LEU A 101 -25.60 11.24 -12.91
N SER A 102 -25.16 11.35 -11.66
CA SER A 102 -25.40 10.33 -10.63
C SER A 102 -26.89 10.23 -10.31
N ALA A 103 -27.55 11.37 -10.04
CA ALA A 103 -28.98 11.42 -9.77
C ALA A 103 -29.81 10.88 -10.95
N THR A 104 -29.47 11.26 -12.19
CA THR A 104 -30.17 10.74 -13.38
C THR A 104 -29.98 9.24 -13.54
N SER A 105 -28.76 8.74 -13.39
CA SER A 105 -28.45 7.31 -13.57
C SER A 105 -29.12 6.44 -12.50
N GLN A 106 -29.11 6.87 -11.23
CA GLN A 106 -29.83 6.19 -10.15
C GLN A 106 -31.35 6.19 -10.38
N SER A 107 -31.87 7.25 -10.99
CA SER A 107 -33.31 7.34 -11.29
C SER A 107 -33.77 6.47 -12.45
N LYS A 108 -32.87 5.80 -13.21
CA LYS A 108 -33.21 5.05 -14.45
C LYS A 108 -34.41 4.12 -14.28
N HIS A 109 -34.48 3.44 -13.13
CA HIS A 109 -35.55 2.48 -12.81
C HIS A 109 -36.68 3.06 -11.94
N ALA A 110 -36.64 4.35 -11.62
CA ALA A 110 -37.70 5.02 -10.87
C ALA A 110 -38.97 5.17 -11.71
N ALA A 111 -40.11 5.31 -11.03
CA ALA A 111 -41.40 5.52 -11.66
C ALA A 111 -41.34 6.75 -12.60
N ARG A 112 -42.00 6.64 -13.77
CA ARG A 112 -41.90 7.66 -14.82
C ARG A 112 -42.27 9.07 -14.34
N PHE A 113 -43.26 9.19 -13.46
CA PHE A 113 -43.65 10.49 -12.92
C PHE A 113 -42.52 11.16 -12.09
N LEU A 114 -41.72 10.37 -11.37
CA LEU A 114 -40.55 10.88 -10.64
C LEU A 114 -39.45 11.35 -11.60
N ARG A 115 -39.20 10.58 -12.67
CA ARG A 115 -38.23 10.95 -13.70
C ARG A 115 -38.62 12.26 -14.41
N LEU A 116 -39.91 12.44 -14.74
CA LEU A 116 -40.43 13.67 -15.33
C LEU A 116 -40.40 14.87 -14.36
N ALA A 117 -40.67 14.64 -13.07
CA ALA A 117 -40.54 15.67 -12.04
C ALA A 117 -39.09 16.14 -11.91
N MET A 118 -38.14 15.20 -11.90
CA MET A 118 -36.72 15.51 -11.87
C MET A 118 -36.26 16.26 -13.13
N ALA A 119 -36.72 15.86 -14.31
CA ALA A 119 -36.46 16.58 -15.55
C ALA A 119 -36.96 18.03 -15.50
N SER A 120 -38.15 18.24 -14.92
CA SER A 120 -38.75 19.58 -14.76
C SER A 120 -37.93 20.44 -13.80
N ILE A 121 -37.49 19.90 -12.67
CA ILE A 121 -36.60 20.58 -11.72
C ILE A 121 -35.28 20.96 -12.40
N MET A 122 -34.67 20.03 -13.15
CA MET A 122 -33.41 20.29 -13.85
C MET A 122 -33.54 21.38 -14.91
N ASP A 123 -34.68 21.46 -15.62
CA ASP A 123 -34.95 22.52 -16.59
C ASP A 123 -35.16 23.89 -15.91
N ILE A 124 -35.91 23.93 -14.80
CA ILE A 124 -36.13 25.15 -13.99
C ILE A 124 -34.81 25.70 -13.44
N LEU A 125 -33.95 24.82 -12.91
CA LEU A 125 -32.64 25.17 -12.36
C LEU A 125 -31.57 25.35 -13.45
N LYS A 126 -31.90 25.13 -14.72
CA LYS A 126 -31.00 25.21 -15.88
C LYS A 126 -29.73 24.37 -15.72
N ILE A 127 -29.86 23.20 -15.10
CA ILE A 127 -28.74 22.29 -14.85
C ILE A 127 -28.33 21.62 -16.16
N LYS A 128 -27.02 21.56 -16.42
CA LYS A 128 -26.43 20.97 -17.61
C LYS A 128 -25.66 19.67 -17.28
N PRO A 129 -25.55 18.72 -18.24
CA PRO A 129 -24.76 17.50 -18.08
C PRO A 129 -23.26 17.71 -17.91
N PHE A 130 -22.74 18.85 -18.39
CA PHE A 130 -21.37 19.27 -18.18
C PHE A 130 -21.35 20.59 -17.41
N VAL A 131 -20.36 20.72 -16.54
CA VAL A 131 -20.15 21.90 -15.70
C VAL A 131 -18.77 22.47 -15.96
N GLN A 132 -18.67 23.81 -15.92
CA GLN A 132 -17.40 24.51 -15.96
C GLN A 132 -17.05 24.88 -14.52
N VAL A 133 -15.94 24.34 -14.02
CA VAL A 133 -15.46 24.56 -12.65
C VAL A 133 -13.96 24.77 -12.67
N SER A 134 -13.43 25.48 -11.69
CA SER A 134 -11.98 25.48 -11.46
C SER A 134 -11.51 24.11 -10.98
N VAL A 135 -10.22 23.82 -11.15
CA VAL A 135 -9.60 22.61 -10.58
C VAL A 135 -9.80 22.55 -9.07
N GLY A 136 -9.60 23.67 -8.37
CA GLY A 136 -9.84 23.76 -6.92
C GLY A 136 -11.28 23.42 -6.54
N GLN A 137 -12.27 23.94 -7.28
CA GLN A 137 -13.68 23.62 -7.05
C GLN A 137 -13.99 22.14 -7.26
N LEU A 138 -13.47 21.54 -8.35
CA LEU A 138 -13.69 20.11 -8.64
C LEU A 138 -13.17 19.20 -7.52
N LEU A 139 -12.04 19.57 -6.91
CA LEU A 139 -11.41 18.77 -5.87
C LEU A 139 -11.97 19.06 -4.49
N TRP A 140 -12.05 20.34 -4.09
CA TRP A 140 -12.30 20.74 -2.71
C TRP A 140 -13.73 21.12 -2.39
N GLY A 141 -14.57 21.39 -3.40
CA GLY A 141 -15.96 21.76 -3.17
C GLY A 141 -16.47 22.85 -4.11
N TYR A 142 -17.66 22.64 -4.66
CA TYR A 142 -18.53 23.71 -5.15
C TYR A 142 -19.99 23.44 -4.79
N GLU A 143 -20.75 24.53 -4.63
CA GLU A 143 -22.20 24.43 -4.45
C GLU A 143 -22.88 23.96 -5.74
N ASP A 144 -23.52 22.79 -5.68
CA ASP A 144 -24.37 22.30 -6.76
C ASP A 144 -25.87 22.53 -6.44
N PRO A 145 -26.67 23.05 -7.39
CA PRO A 145 -28.09 23.32 -7.17
C PRO A 145 -28.93 22.10 -6.77
N LEU A 146 -28.59 20.90 -7.26
CA LEU A 146 -29.32 19.67 -6.90
C LEU A 146 -28.99 19.23 -5.48
N LEU A 147 -27.73 19.31 -5.07
CA LEU A 147 -27.35 19.01 -3.69
C LEU A 147 -28.05 19.94 -2.71
N LYS A 148 -28.14 21.23 -3.03
CA LYS A 148 -28.88 22.21 -2.22
C LYS A 148 -30.36 21.84 -2.08
N LEU A 149 -31.01 21.49 -3.19
CA LEU A 149 -32.41 21.09 -3.18
C LEU A 149 -32.62 19.75 -2.44
N ALA A 150 -31.72 18.78 -2.63
CA ALA A 150 -31.80 17.48 -1.98
C ALA A 150 -31.79 17.61 -0.45
N LYS A 151 -31.02 18.56 0.11
CA LYS A 151 -31.03 18.84 1.55
C LYS A 151 -32.41 19.23 2.09
N ASP A 152 -33.21 19.94 1.30
CA ASP A 152 -34.51 20.45 1.74
C ASP A 152 -35.64 19.41 1.57
N VAL A 153 -35.50 18.50 0.60
CA VAL A 153 -36.58 17.60 0.17
C VAL A 153 -36.37 16.15 0.63
N VAL A 154 -35.13 15.67 0.75
CA VAL A 154 -34.83 14.25 1.03
C VAL A 154 -34.96 13.94 2.53
N PRO A 155 -35.53 12.79 2.92
CA PRO A 155 -35.59 12.34 4.32
C PRO A 155 -34.22 12.33 4.98
N LYS A 156 -34.14 12.60 6.29
CA LYS A 156 -32.88 12.73 7.04
C LYS A 156 -31.96 11.52 6.87
N GLU A 157 -32.53 10.33 6.76
CA GLU A 157 -31.83 9.05 6.66
C GLU A 157 -31.14 8.86 5.29
N GLN A 158 -31.56 9.60 4.28
CA GLN A 158 -31.03 9.55 2.90
C GLN A 158 -30.25 10.81 2.54
N LYS A 159 -30.10 11.77 3.47
CA LYS A 159 -29.33 12.98 3.21
C LYS A 159 -27.85 12.63 3.08
N LEU A 160 -27.24 13.15 2.02
CA LEU A 160 -25.79 13.13 1.87
C LEU A 160 -25.18 13.96 3.02
N PRO A 161 -24.05 13.50 3.60
CA PRO A 161 -23.42 14.18 4.73
C PRO A 161 -22.61 15.42 4.32
N TYR A 162 -22.58 15.77 3.03
CA TYR A 162 -21.75 16.85 2.49
C TYR A 162 -22.59 18.04 2.05
N GLU A 163 -22.02 19.23 2.21
CA GLU A 163 -22.70 20.47 1.85
C GLU A 163 -22.45 20.91 0.41
N GLU A 164 -21.29 20.55 -0.12
CA GLU A 164 -20.81 20.86 -1.46
C GLU A 164 -20.34 19.56 -2.11
N PHE A 165 -20.17 19.59 -3.43
CA PHE A 165 -19.57 18.49 -4.16
C PHE A 165 -18.09 18.76 -4.45
N GLY A 166 -17.24 17.80 -4.12
CA GLY A 166 -15.83 17.78 -4.52
C GLY A 166 -15.27 16.37 -4.38
N LEU A 167 -14.35 15.98 -5.26
CA LEU A 167 -13.78 14.63 -5.26
C LEU A 167 -12.94 14.32 -4.01
N LEU A 168 -12.35 15.35 -3.41
CA LEU A 168 -11.59 15.29 -2.16
C LEU A 168 -12.25 16.14 -1.05
N TYR A 169 -13.55 16.40 -1.18
CA TYR A 169 -14.30 17.19 -0.20
C TYR A 169 -14.18 16.59 1.21
N GLY A 170 -13.88 17.45 2.19
CA GLY A 170 -13.73 17.03 3.60
C GLY A 170 -12.50 16.17 3.91
N LYS A 171 -11.60 15.93 2.94
CA LYS A 171 -10.35 15.18 3.18
C LYS A 171 -9.20 16.05 3.68
N ASN A 172 -9.27 17.36 3.45
CA ASN A 172 -8.26 18.30 3.93
C ASN A 172 -8.50 18.64 5.42
N GLY A 173 -7.70 18.04 6.30
CA GLY A 173 -7.80 18.21 7.74
C GLY A 173 -7.74 16.87 8.49
N THR A 174 -8.44 16.82 9.63
CA THR A 174 -8.49 15.61 10.46
C THR A 174 -9.74 14.81 10.14
N SER A 175 -9.57 13.55 9.73
CA SER A 175 -10.68 12.66 9.49
C SER A 175 -11.45 12.35 10.79
N SER A 176 -12.77 12.28 10.68
CA SER A 176 -13.64 11.75 11.75
C SER A 176 -13.49 10.24 11.93
N ASP A 177 -12.94 9.56 10.93
CA ASP A 177 -12.73 8.11 10.95
C ASP A 177 -11.70 7.72 12.02
N ARG A 178 -12.02 6.67 12.78
CA ARG A 178 -11.16 6.07 13.80
C ARG A 178 -10.65 4.72 13.29
N VAL A 179 -9.33 4.63 13.12
CA VAL A 179 -8.64 3.42 12.67
C VAL A 179 -7.96 2.76 13.85
N THR A 180 -8.14 1.45 14.01
CA THR A 180 -7.46 0.66 15.02
C THR A 180 -6.50 -0.33 14.36
N VAL A 181 -5.23 -0.30 14.72
CA VAL A 181 -4.17 -1.13 14.14
C VAL A 181 -3.45 -1.96 15.20
N ASN A 182 -2.95 -3.11 14.79
CA ASN A 182 -2.16 -3.99 15.65
C ASN A 182 -0.72 -3.46 15.81
N THR A 183 -0.22 -3.41 17.04
CA THR A 183 1.11 -2.85 17.35
C THR A 183 2.27 -3.73 16.89
N GLY A 184 2.03 -5.03 16.72
CA GLY A 184 3.07 -6.03 16.49
C GLY A 184 3.92 -6.38 17.71
N VAL A 185 3.55 -5.92 18.92
CA VAL A 185 4.27 -6.23 20.16
C VAL A 185 4.08 -7.69 20.57
N ASP A 186 2.85 -8.19 20.51
CA ASP A 186 2.52 -9.58 20.88
C ASP A 186 2.77 -10.56 19.73
N ASP A 187 2.34 -10.19 18.52
CA ASP A 187 2.61 -10.95 17.30
C ASP A 187 3.07 -10.02 16.17
N ILE A 188 4.36 -10.13 15.83
CA ILE A 188 4.97 -9.34 14.77
C ILE A 188 4.33 -9.58 13.39
N ARG A 189 3.66 -10.72 13.17
CA ARG A 189 2.95 -11.01 11.92
C ARG A 189 1.70 -10.14 11.74
N ARG A 190 1.19 -9.55 12.82
CA ARG A 190 0.06 -8.60 12.80
C ARG A 190 0.52 -7.15 12.75
N TYR A 191 1.83 -6.88 12.70
CA TYR A 191 2.37 -5.51 12.72
C TYR A 191 1.74 -4.63 11.62
N GLY A 192 1.09 -3.54 12.04
CA GLY A 192 0.47 -2.56 11.14
C GLY A 192 -0.86 -3.00 10.51
N ILE A 193 -1.33 -4.23 10.77
CA ILE A 193 -2.61 -4.72 10.24
C ILE A 193 -3.76 -4.02 10.95
N ILE A 194 -4.72 -3.51 10.17
CA ILE A 194 -5.95 -2.91 10.66
C ILE A 194 -6.80 -3.99 11.33
N ASP A 195 -7.13 -3.74 12.59
CA ASP A 195 -8.02 -4.59 13.38
C ASP A 195 -9.48 -4.22 13.12
N ASN A 196 -9.79 -2.92 13.13
CA ASN A 196 -11.11 -2.40 12.82
C ASN A 196 -11.04 -0.95 12.33
N PHE A 197 -12.05 -0.58 11.55
CA PHE A 197 -12.27 0.76 11.02
C PHE A 197 -13.65 1.24 11.49
N ASN A 198 -13.72 2.36 12.22
CA ASN A 198 -14.96 2.87 12.82
C ASN A 198 -15.73 1.81 13.64
N GLY A 199 -14.99 0.96 14.38
CA GLY A 199 -15.56 -0.12 15.19
C GLY A 199 -16.05 -1.33 14.39
N ARG A 200 -15.82 -1.37 13.08
CA ARG A 200 -16.18 -2.51 12.22
C ARG A 200 -14.93 -3.28 11.80
N THR A 201 -14.99 -4.60 11.87
CA THR A 201 -13.92 -5.50 11.40
C THR A 201 -14.09 -5.90 9.93
N HIS A 202 -15.30 -5.70 9.38
CA HIS A 202 -15.68 -6.03 8.02
C HIS A 202 -16.46 -4.87 7.39
N LEU A 203 -16.28 -4.68 6.09
CA LEU A 203 -17.10 -3.82 5.27
C LEU A 203 -18.54 -4.35 5.20
N PRO A 204 -19.54 -3.48 5.06
CA PRO A 204 -20.94 -3.88 4.92
C PRO A 204 -21.39 -4.03 3.45
N HIS A 205 -20.48 -3.96 2.47
CA HIS A 205 -20.84 -3.69 1.07
C HIS A 205 -20.89 -4.95 0.19
N TRP A 206 -20.03 -5.93 0.44
CA TRP A 206 -19.81 -7.07 -0.45
C TRP A 206 -20.56 -8.31 0.02
N THR A 207 -20.72 -9.30 -0.84
CA THR A 207 -21.59 -10.45 -0.54
C THR A 207 -20.94 -11.53 0.33
N THR A 208 -19.62 -11.52 0.47
CA THR A 208 -18.87 -12.52 1.23
C THR A 208 -17.95 -11.88 2.27
N ASP A 209 -17.71 -12.58 3.38
CA ASP A 209 -16.80 -12.12 4.43
C ASP A 209 -15.37 -11.92 3.90
N ALA A 210 -14.92 -12.78 2.98
CA ALA A 210 -13.61 -12.68 2.36
C ALA A 210 -13.40 -11.35 1.62
N CYS A 211 -14.45 -10.82 0.98
CA CYS A 211 -14.36 -9.56 0.24
C CYS A 211 -14.64 -8.34 1.12
N ASN A 212 -15.32 -8.56 2.25
CA ASN A 212 -15.54 -7.53 3.26
C ASN A 212 -14.40 -7.38 4.28
N THR A 213 -13.42 -8.28 4.31
CA THR A 213 -12.33 -8.21 5.28
C THR A 213 -11.51 -6.93 5.15
N LEU A 214 -11.08 -6.39 6.30
CA LEU A 214 -10.23 -5.20 6.41
C LEU A 214 -8.79 -5.55 6.79
N ALA A 215 -8.41 -6.83 6.73
CA ALA A 215 -7.14 -7.35 7.21
C ALA A 215 -5.93 -7.00 6.31
N GLY A 216 -5.65 -5.71 6.15
CA GLY A 216 -4.48 -5.16 5.50
C GLY A 216 -3.87 -4.01 6.29
N THR A 217 -2.87 -3.35 5.73
CA THR A 217 -2.24 -2.17 6.32
C THR A 217 -2.62 -0.90 5.55
N ASP A 218 -2.23 0.26 6.07
CA ASP A 218 -2.36 1.56 5.36
C ASP A 218 -1.32 1.73 4.23
N GLY A 219 -0.52 0.69 3.94
CA GLY A 219 0.54 0.72 2.93
C GLY A 219 1.84 1.40 3.39
N SER A 220 1.89 2.03 4.56
CA SER A 220 3.13 2.65 5.07
C SER A 220 4.11 1.62 5.64
N ILE A 221 3.55 0.61 6.30
CA ILE A 221 4.26 -0.51 6.92
C ILE A 221 3.52 -1.82 6.64
N PHE A 222 4.27 -2.90 6.62
CA PHE A 222 3.79 -4.27 6.45
C PHE A 222 4.46 -5.16 7.50
N PRO A 223 3.89 -6.31 7.83
CA PRO A 223 4.58 -7.25 8.71
C PRO A 223 5.95 -7.65 8.13
N PRO A 224 7.02 -7.64 8.96
CA PRO A 224 8.39 -7.91 8.52
C PRO A 224 8.59 -9.36 8.07
N HIS A 225 9.76 -9.62 7.49
CA HIS A 225 10.15 -10.91 6.91
C HIS A 225 9.21 -11.30 5.77
N ILE A 226 9.22 -10.48 4.72
CA ILE A 226 8.42 -10.66 3.52
C ILE A 226 9.20 -11.52 2.53
N ASP A 227 8.60 -12.65 2.14
CA ASP A 227 9.07 -13.53 1.09
C ASP A 227 8.38 -13.19 -0.26
N HIS A 228 8.90 -13.72 -1.37
CA HIS A 228 8.40 -13.42 -2.72
C HIS A 228 6.99 -13.97 -2.99
N ASP A 229 6.56 -15.00 -2.28
CA ASP A 229 5.24 -15.64 -2.40
C ASP A 229 4.16 -14.95 -1.55
N ARG A 230 4.56 -14.03 -0.66
CA ARG A 230 3.65 -13.37 0.26
C ARG A 230 2.84 -12.29 -0.44
N ILE A 231 1.51 -12.41 -0.38
CA ILE A 231 0.59 -11.36 -0.83
C ILE A 231 0.45 -10.30 0.26
N LEU A 232 0.82 -9.06 -0.07
CA LEU A 232 0.61 -7.90 0.81
C LEU A 232 -0.79 -7.34 0.56
N HIS A 233 -1.42 -6.82 1.61
CA HIS A 233 -2.77 -6.27 1.50
C HIS A 233 -2.77 -4.83 1.99
N VAL A 234 -3.29 -3.93 1.17
CA VAL A 234 -3.47 -2.51 1.49
C VAL A 234 -4.95 -2.22 1.56
N TYR A 235 -5.36 -1.48 2.58
CA TYR A 235 -6.71 -0.96 2.70
C TYR A 235 -6.67 0.56 2.81
N ASP A 236 -7.40 1.19 1.90
CA ASP A 236 -7.78 2.60 2.00
C ASP A 236 -9.31 2.67 1.85
N LYS A 237 -9.95 3.59 2.59
CA LYS A 237 -11.41 3.72 2.56
C LYS A 237 -11.93 4.05 1.17
N ASP A 238 -11.16 4.80 0.38
CA ASP A 238 -11.54 5.26 -0.96
C ASP A 238 -11.45 4.13 -2.00
N LEU A 239 -10.64 3.12 -1.75
CA LEU A 239 -10.58 1.91 -2.60
C LEU A 239 -11.76 0.98 -2.36
N CYS A 240 -12.53 1.15 -1.28
CA CYS A 240 -13.75 0.38 -1.00
C CYS A 240 -13.58 -1.14 -0.83
N ARG A 241 -12.35 -1.66 -0.93
CA ARG A 241 -11.99 -3.07 -0.77
C ARG A 241 -10.56 -3.21 -0.30
N LEU A 242 -10.24 -4.40 0.18
CA LEU A 242 -8.86 -4.80 0.39
C LEU A 242 -8.17 -5.00 -0.97
N LEU A 243 -7.02 -4.33 -1.17
CA LEU A 243 -6.23 -4.40 -2.38
C LEU A 243 -5.05 -5.37 -2.19
N PRO A 244 -5.03 -6.53 -2.89
CA PRO A 244 -3.90 -7.43 -2.85
C PRO A 244 -2.76 -6.91 -3.73
N LEU A 245 -1.52 -7.08 -3.27
CA LEU A 245 -0.30 -6.76 -4.00
C LEU A 245 0.60 -7.99 -4.07
N VAL A 246 1.03 -8.35 -5.27
CA VAL A 246 1.88 -9.50 -5.56
C VAL A 246 3.28 -9.05 -5.96
N PHE A 247 4.29 -9.86 -5.63
CA PHE A 247 5.67 -9.57 -5.98
C PHE A 247 5.85 -9.52 -7.51
N GLU A 248 6.54 -8.49 -7.99
CA GLU A 248 6.91 -8.33 -9.39
C GLU A 248 8.41 -8.56 -9.59
N LYS A 249 9.25 -7.83 -8.84
CA LYS A 249 10.71 -7.84 -9.01
C LYS A 249 11.45 -7.26 -7.80
N GLU A 250 12.72 -7.58 -7.70
CA GLU A 250 13.64 -6.90 -6.78
C GLU A 250 14.04 -5.53 -7.33
N VAL A 251 14.21 -4.56 -6.44
CA VAL A 251 14.61 -3.19 -6.74
C VAL A 251 15.66 -2.71 -5.74
N MET A 252 16.50 -1.78 -6.17
CA MET A 252 17.43 -1.07 -5.30
C MET A 252 17.05 0.41 -5.28
N THR A 253 16.99 1.00 -4.08
CA THR A 253 16.81 2.45 -3.95
C THR A 253 18.09 3.20 -4.33
N SER A 254 17.99 4.52 -4.53
CA SER A 254 19.16 5.40 -4.72
C SER A 254 20.20 5.24 -3.59
N ASN A 255 19.72 5.04 -2.36
CA ASN A 255 20.56 4.87 -1.18
C ASN A 255 20.90 3.40 -0.90
N GLU A 256 21.01 2.53 -1.92
CA GLU A 256 21.49 1.15 -1.78
C GLU A 256 20.71 0.29 -0.75
N VAL A 257 19.42 0.59 -0.53
CA VAL A 257 18.54 -0.25 0.30
C VAL A 257 17.82 -1.23 -0.64
N PRO A 258 17.94 -2.55 -0.40
CA PRO A 258 17.23 -3.55 -1.18
C PRO A 258 15.73 -3.51 -0.85
N GLY A 259 14.91 -3.60 -1.89
CA GLY A 259 13.45 -3.65 -1.76
C GLY A 259 12.83 -4.60 -2.78
N TYR A 260 11.58 -4.95 -2.52
CA TYR A 260 10.74 -5.75 -3.40
C TYR A 260 9.61 -4.89 -3.93
N ARG A 261 9.44 -4.91 -5.25
CA ARG A 261 8.30 -4.26 -5.90
C ARG A 261 7.10 -5.18 -5.85
N PHE A 262 6.00 -4.65 -5.33
CA PHE A 262 4.69 -5.26 -5.32
C PHE A 262 3.72 -4.44 -6.17
N THR A 263 2.90 -5.11 -6.96
CA THR A 263 1.88 -4.52 -7.86
C THR A 263 0.56 -5.24 -7.62
N PRO A 264 -0.60 -4.58 -7.81
CA PRO A 264 -1.86 -5.30 -7.88
C PRO A 264 -1.78 -6.36 -8.99
N PRO A 265 -2.30 -7.56 -8.77
CA PRO A 265 -2.32 -8.59 -9.80
C PRO A 265 -3.26 -8.18 -10.94
N GLU A 266 -3.00 -8.65 -12.15
CA GLU A 266 -3.78 -8.27 -13.35
C GLU A 266 -5.27 -8.59 -13.22
N TRP A 267 -5.63 -9.60 -12.44
CA TRP A 267 -7.01 -10.02 -12.20
C TRP A 267 -7.77 -9.19 -11.14
N VAL A 268 -7.12 -8.21 -10.48
CA VAL A 268 -7.72 -7.48 -9.35
C VAL A 268 -9.04 -6.79 -9.71
N PHE A 269 -9.15 -6.26 -10.93
CA PHE A 269 -10.34 -5.63 -11.49
C PHE A 269 -10.90 -6.41 -12.70
N ALA A 270 -10.49 -7.68 -12.85
CA ALA A 270 -11.00 -8.50 -13.94
C ALA A 270 -12.49 -8.80 -13.76
N ASP A 271 -13.17 -9.00 -14.88
CA ASP A 271 -14.59 -9.35 -14.88
C ASP A 271 -14.83 -10.73 -14.25
N VAL A 272 -16.08 -10.99 -13.91
CA VAL A 272 -16.52 -12.21 -13.23
C VAL A 272 -16.58 -13.46 -14.14
N ASP A 273 -16.46 -13.32 -15.46
CA ASP A 273 -16.32 -14.46 -16.37
C ASP A 273 -14.86 -14.91 -16.47
N SER A 274 -13.91 -13.97 -16.52
CA SER A 274 -12.48 -14.29 -16.52
C SER A 274 -11.93 -14.65 -15.13
N HIS A 275 -12.45 -14.03 -14.06
CA HIS A 275 -12.04 -14.29 -12.68
C HIS A 275 -13.24 -14.42 -11.73
N PRO A 276 -13.79 -15.64 -11.55
CA PRO A 276 -15.02 -15.86 -10.77
C PRO A 276 -14.96 -15.41 -9.29
N ASP A 277 -13.77 -15.34 -8.68
CA ASP A 277 -13.61 -14.89 -7.29
C ASP A 277 -14.04 -13.42 -7.10
N ASN A 278 -14.03 -12.61 -8.16
CA ASN A 278 -14.50 -11.23 -8.11
C ASN A 278 -16.04 -11.11 -8.03
N MET A 279 -16.79 -12.22 -8.10
CA MET A 279 -18.26 -12.22 -7.99
C MET A 279 -18.74 -11.57 -6.69
N CYS A 280 -17.98 -11.69 -5.61
CA CYS A 280 -18.34 -11.11 -4.32
C CYS A 280 -18.44 -9.58 -4.34
N PHE A 281 -17.73 -8.93 -5.27
CA PHE A 281 -17.76 -7.48 -5.49
C PHE A 281 -18.91 -7.02 -6.39
N CYS A 282 -19.77 -7.94 -6.83
CA CYS A 282 -20.96 -7.65 -7.62
C CYS A 282 -22.25 -8.12 -6.91
N PRO A 283 -22.74 -7.39 -5.89
CA PRO A 283 -23.96 -7.77 -5.17
C PRO A 283 -25.22 -7.83 -6.04
N ALA A 284 -25.28 -7.06 -7.13
CA ALA A 284 -26.39 -7.07 -8.08
C ALA A 284 -26.43 -8.34 -8.95
N GLY A 285 -25.35 -9.12 -8.99
CA GLY A 285 -25.23 -10.31 -9.83
C GLY A 285 -25.18 -10.02 -11.34
N LYS A 286 -24.96 -11.06 -12.14
CA LYS A 286 -24.97 -10.98 -13.61
C LYS A 286 -26.39 -10.67 -14.13
N PRO A 287 -26.53 -9.86 -15.20
CA PRO A 287 -25.48 -9.28 -16.06
C PRO A 287 -24.95 -7.90 -15.60
N SER A 288 -25.30 -7.45 -14.39
CA SER A 288 -25.08 -6.07 -13.92
C SER A 288 -23.68 -5.81 -13.33
N CYS A 289 -22.73 -6.73 -13.52
CA CYS A 289 -21.38 -6.60 -12.98
C CYS A 289 -20.51 -5.66 -13.82
N SER A 290 -19.48 -5.09 -13.19
CA SER A 290 -18.53 -4.22 -13.87
C SER A 290 -17.84 -4.93 -15.05
N PRO A 291 -17.62 -4.22 -16.17
CA PRO A 291 -16.73 -4.67 -17.25
C PRO A 291 -15.31 -4.93 -16.76
N ASN A 292 -14.55 -5.69 -17.55
CA ASN A 292 -13.17 -6.04 -17.25
C ASN A 292 -12.27 -4.79 -17.13
N GLY A 293 -11.54 -4.72 -16.01
CA GLY A 293 -10.64 -3.63 -15.64
C GLY A 293 -11.30 -2.43 -14.94
N LEU A 294 -12.58 -2.55 -14.58
CA LEU A 294 -13.31 -1.57 -13.77
C LEU A 294 -13.72 -2.15 -12.42
N PHE A 295 -13.76 -1.30 -11.40
CA PHE A 295 -14.25 -1.65 -10.08
C PHE A 295 -15.34 -0.67 -9.62
N ASN A 296 -16.56 -1.18 -9.42
CA ASN A 296 -17.68 -0.38 -8.96
C ASN A 296 -17.56 -0.05 -7.48
N VAL A 297 -17.48 1.23 -7.14
CA VAL A 297 -17.42 1.73 -5.75
C VAL A 297 -18.70 2.42 -5.31
N SER A 298 -19.80 2.27 -6.06
CA SER A 298 -21.06 2.96 -5.77
C SER A 298 -21.56 2.73 -4.34
N LEU A 299 -21.39 1.52 -3.81
CA LEU A 299 -21.88 1.15 -2.47
C LEU A 299 -21.18 1.87 -1.32
N CYS A 300 -19.94 2.34 -1.49
CA CYS A 300 -19.27 3.20 -0.50
C CYS A 300 -19.31 4.69 -0.87
N GLN A 301 -19.83 5.03 -2.05
CA GLN A 301 -19.96 6.40 -2.56
C GLN A 301 -21.43 6.84 -2.65
N TYR A 302 -22.26 6.43 -1.67
CA TYR A 302 -23.68 6.82 -1.56
C TYR A 302 -24.50 6.56 -2.84
N ASP A 303 -24.29 5.38 -3.44
CA ASP A 303 -24.88 4.92 -4.70
C ASP A 303 -24.53 5.77 -5.93
N SER A 304 -23.58 6.70 -5.81
CA SER A 304 -23.00 7.41 -6.96
C SER A 304 -22.32 6.38 -7.89
N PRO A 305 -22.60 6.38 -9.20
CA PRO A 305 -22.13 5.34 -10.13
C PRO A 305 -20.65 5.53 -10.51
N ILE A 306 -19.78 5.64 -9.51
CA ILE A 306 -18.34 5.81 -9.66
C ILE A 306 -17.68 4.45 -9.88
N MET A 307 -16.78 4.40 -10.87
CA MET A 307 -16.02 3.23 -11.25
C MET A 307 -14.53 3.56 -11.21
N LEU A 308 -13.76 2.80 -10.43
CA LEU A 308 -12.30 2.91 -10.40
C LEU A 308 -11.68 2.08 -11.52
N SER A 309 -10.58 2.57 -12.08
CA SER A 309 -9.70 1.84 -12.99
C SER A 309 -8.25 2.24 -12.77
N PHE A 310 -7.30 1.61 -13.45
CA PHE A 310 -5.96 2.20 -13.60
C PHE A 310 -5.96 3.29 -14.68
N PRO A 311 -4.97 4.21 -14.67
CA PRO A 311 -4.91 5.30 -15.65
C PRO A 311 -4.93 4.82 -17.10
N HIS A 312 -5.62 5.58 -17.95
CA HIS A 312 -5.82 5.29 -19.37
C HIS A 312 -6.44 3.92 -19.62
N PHE A 313 -7.22 3.42 -18.66
CA PHE A 313 -7.80 2.08 -18.70
C PHE A 313 -6.73 0.98 -18.84
N TYR A 314 -5.56 1.16 -18.20
CA TYR A 314 -4.54 0.11 -18.12
C TYR A 314 -5.13 -1.17 -17.51
N LEU A 315 -4.90 -2.33 -18.17
CA LEU A 315 -5.47 -3.64 -17.84
C LEU A 315 -7.00 -3.77 -18.01
N ALA A 316 -7.66 -2.79 -18.64
CA ALA A 316 -9.09 -2.86 -18.93
C ALA A 316 -9.36 -3.10 -20.42
N ASP A 317 -10.61 -3.38 -20.74
CA ASP A 317 -11.04 -3.58 -22.14
C ASP A 317 -10.81 -2.32 -22.98
N GLU A 318 -10.22 -2.50 -24.16
CA GLU A 318 -9.92 -1.39 -25.07
C GLU A 318 -11.18 -0.60 -25.46
N SER A 319 -12.34 -1.26 -25.49
CA SER A 319 -13.63 -0.64 -25.77
C SER A 319 -13.92 0.55 -24.84
N LEU A 320 -13.54 0.47 -23.56
CA LEU A 320 -13.74 1.54 -22.57
C LEU A 320 -12.94 2.79 -22.93
N ARG A 321 -11.67 2.62 -23.30
CA ARG A 321 -10.80 3.71 -23.75
C ARG A 321 -11.29 4.31 -25.06
N THR A 322 -11.70 3.46 -26.00
CA THR A 322 -12.16 3.90 -27.33
C THR A 322 -13.59 4.43 -27.37
N GLN A 323 -14.30 4.50 -26.23
CA GLN A 323 -15.59 5.21 -26.12
C GLN A 323 -15.41 6.74 -26.08
N VAL A 324 -14.21 7.22 -25.73
CA VAL A 324 -13.85 8.64 -25.71
C VAL A 324 -12.62 8.87 -26.62
N GLU A 325 -12.49 10.05 -27.21
CA GLU A 325 -11.31 10.45 -27.99
C GLU A 325 -10.37 11.30 -27.15
N GLY A 326 -9.06 11.17 -27.40
CA GLY A 326 -8.02 11.93 -26.69
C GLY A 326 -7.27 11.16 -25.59
N ILE A 327 -7.74 9.97 -25.20
CA ILE A 327 -7.04 9.10 -24.24
C ILE A 327 -6.01 8.24 -24.97
N SER A 328 -4.74 8.48 -24.67
CA SER A 328 -3.62 7.72 -25.26
C SER A 328 -3.62 6.25 -24.79
N PRO A 329 -3.05 5.31 -25.57
CA PRO A 329 -2.92 3.91 -25.16
C PRO A 329 -2.15 3.77 -23.84
N PRO A 330 -2.55 2.83 -22.96
CA PRO A 330 -1.92 2.71 -21.67
C PRO A 330 -0.49 2.15 -21.77
N MET A 331 0.42 2.73 -20.98
CA MET A 331 1.81 2.27 -20.86
C MET A 331 2.06 1.77 -19.43
N LYS A 332 2.61 0.56 -19.29
CA LYS A 332 2.87 -0.05 -17.97
C LYS A 332 3.73 0.86 -17.10
N GLU A 333 4.80 1.43 -17.64
CA GLU A 333 5.75 2.25 -16.88
C GLU A 333 5.11 3.53 -16.30
N LYS A 334 4.13 4.10 -17.01
CA LYS A 334 3.45 5.34 -16.62
C LYS A 334 2.18 5.10 -15.80
N HIS A 335 1.49 3.98 -16.00
CA HIS A 335 0.15 3.77 -15.45
C HIS A 335 0.08 2.62 -14.43
N GLN A 336 1.16 1.85 -14.24
CA GLN A 336 1.20 0.80 -13.22
C GLN A 336 1.23 1.37 -11.81
N PHE A 337 0.34 0.85 -10.96
CA PHE A 337 0.36 1.05 -9.51
C PHE A 337 1.43 0.13 -8.88
N PHE A 338 2.27 0.65 -7.98
CA PHE A 338 3.22 -0.21 -7.25
C PHE A 338 3.64 0.34 -5.89
N PHE A 339 4.11 -0.58 -5.04
CA PHE A 339 4.80 -0.34 -3.78
C PHE A 339 6.19 -1.01 -3.84
N ASP A 340 7.24 -0.29 -3.48
CA ASP A 340 8.55 -0.87 -3.22
C ASP A 340 8.73 -0.98 -1.70
N VAL A 341 8.88 -2.20 -1.19
CA VAL A 341 8.88 -2.50 0.26
C VAL A 341 10.19 -3.15 0.66
N GLN A 342 10.78 -2.72 1.78
CA GLN A 342 11.95 -3.35 2.36
C GLN A 342 11.52 -4.66 3.07
N PRO A 343 12.05 -5.84 2.70
CA PRO A 343 11.47 -7.12 3.10
C PRO A 343 11.71 -7.50 4.57
N LYS A 344 12.83 -7.10 5.18
CA LYS A 344 13.17 -7.49 6.56
C LYS A 344 12.41 -6.70 7.62
N MET A 345 12.09 -5.45 7.35
CA MET A 345 11.41 -4.53 8.27
C MET A 345 9.95 -4.32 7.88
N GLY A 346 9.60 -4.57 6.61
CA GLY A 346 8.27 -4.33 6.06
C GLY A 346 7.97 -2.84 5.84
N THR A 347 8.98 -1.98 5.77
CA THR A 347 8.76 -0.54 5.56
C THR A 347 8.68 -0.21 4.08
N THR A 348 7.69 0.59 3.67
CA THR A 348 7.58 1.08 2.29
C THR A 348 8.65 2.12 2.01
N LEU A 349 9.39 1.92 0.91
CA LEU A 349 10.51 2.75 0.46
C LEU A 349 10.06 3.78 -0.58
N ARG A 350 9.23 3.34 -1.52
CA ARG A 350 8.68 4.14 -2.62
C ARG A 350 7.28 3.63 -2.93
N VAL A 351 6.38 4.52 -3.29
CA VAL A 351 5.02 4.14 -3.72
C VAL A 351 4.60 5.05 -4.86
N ARG A 352 3.92 4.46 -5.85
CA ARG A 352 3.16 5.19 -6.86
C ARG A 352 1.77 4.57 -6.93
N ALA A 353 0.86 5.09 -6.12
CA ALA A 353 -0.54 4.71 -6.15
C ALA A 353 -1.20 5.48 -7.29
N ARG A 354 -1.58 4.76 -8.35
CA ARG A 354 -2.17 5.34 -9.57
C ARG A 354 -3.57 4.80 -9.77
N ILE A 355 -4.57 5.67 -9.70
CA ILE A 355 -5.98 5.31 -9.84
C ILE A 355 -6.68 6.35 -10.72
N GLN A 356 -7.62 5.88 -11.53
CA GLN A 356 -8.50 6.69 -12.36
C GLN A 356 -9.94 6.58 -11.86
N ILE A 357 -10.61 7.73 -11.81
CA ILE A 357 -12.02 7.86 -11.43
C ILE A 357 -12.84 8.03 -12.69
N ASN A 358 -13.82 7.15 -12.87
CA ASN A 358 -14.76 7.18 -13.98
C ASN A 358 -16.19 7.25 -13.45
N LEU A 359 -17.11 7.73 -14.29
CA LEU A 359 -18.53 7.83 -14.01
C LEU A 359 -19.29 6.94 -15.00
N ALA A 360 -20.01 5.94 -14.49
CA ALA A 360 -20.92 5.15 -15.31
C ALA A 360 -22.22 5.95 -15.52
N VAL A 361 -22.40 6.46 -16.74
CA VAL A 361 -23.57 7.25 -17.10
C VAL A 361 -24.57 6.37 -17.82
N SER A 362 -25.84 6.47 -17.41
CA SER A 362 -26.95 5.79 -18.08
C SER A 362 -27.84 6.76 -18.85
N GLN A 363 -28.26 6.36 -20.04
CA GLN A 363 -29.25 7.08 -20.84
C GLN A 363 -30.64 7.01 -20.18
N VAL A 364 -31.28 8.17 -20.04
CA VAL A 364 -32.65 8.28 -19.52
C VAL A 364 -33.47 9.20 -20.43
N PHE A 365 -34.25 8.61 -21.34
CA PHE A 365 -35.02 9.34 -22.35
C PHE A 365 -36.03 10.35 -21.81
N ASP A 366 -36.60 10.10 -20.62
CA ASP A 366 -37.58 11.02 -20.01
C ASP A 366 -36.91 12.30 -19.44
N ILE A 367 -35.58 12.39 -19.40
CA ILE A 367 -34.83 13.55 -18.90
C ILE A 367 -34.08 14.20 -20.05
N LYS A 368 -34.58 15.35 -20.52
CA LYS A 368 -34.09 16.06 -21.70
C LYS A 368 -32.57 16.25 -21.73
N GLN A 369 -31.97 16.54 -20.58
CA GLN A 369 -30.53 16.80 -20.43
C GLN A 369 -29.68 15.57 -20.76
N VAL A 370 -30.15 14.36 -20.46
CA VAL A 370 -29.41 13.09 -20.70
C VAL A 370 -30.09 12.21 -21.74
N ALA A 371 -31.12 12.70 -22.42
CA ALA A 371 -31.86 11.93 -23.41
C ALA A 371 -30.96 11.50 -24.59
N ASN A 372 -29.96 12.31 -24.94
CA ASN A 372 -28.98 12.01 -25.99
C ASN A 372 -27.65 11.48 -25.43
N PHE A 373 -27.52 11.36 -24.11
CA PHE A 373 -26.29 10.88 -23.49
C PHE A 373 -26.28 9.36 -23.55
N PRO A 374 -25.35 8.71 -24.28
CA PRO A 374 -25.31 7.26 -24.40
C PRO A 374 -24.97 6.59 -23.06
N ASP A 375 -25.30 5.30 -22.92
CA ASP A 375 -24.73 4.48 -21.85
C ASP A 375 -23.20 4.40 -22.08
N ILE A 376 -22.40 5.00 -21.18
CA ILE A 376 -20.95 5.16 -21.35
C ILE A 376 -20.23 5.18 -19.98
N ILE A 377 -18.99 4.71 -19.95
CA ILE A 377 -18.07 4.93 -18.83
C ILE A 377 -17.25 6.19 -19.12
N PHE A 378 -17.62 7.31 -18.51
CA PHE A 378 -17.00 8.61 -18.76
C PHE A 378 -15.82 8.84 -17.80
N PRO A 379 -14.58 9.01 -18.28
CA PRO A 379 -13.43 9.25 -17.42
C PRO A 379 -13.40 10.70 -16.93
N ILE A 380 -13.14 10.89 -15.63
CA ILE A 380 -13.15 12.21 -14.99
C ILE A 380 -11.72 12.72 -14.80
N LEU A 381 -10.92 11.97 -14.06
CA LEU A 381 -9.51 12.26 -13.80
C LEU A 381 -8.79 10.99 -13.39
N TRP A 382 -7.46 11.03 -13.42
CA TRP A 382 -6.63 10.09 -12.70
C TRP A 382 -5.60 10.84 -11.85
N PHE A 383 -5.07 10.15 -10.84
CA PHE A 383 -4.07 10.73 -9.97
C PHE A 383 -2.95 9.74 -9.65
N GLU A 384 -1.76 10.27 -9.40
CA GLU A 384 -0.62 9.57 -8.82
C GLU A 384 -0.38 10.14 -7.41
N GLU A 385 -0.62 9.33 -6.37
CA GLU A 385 -0.27 9.65 -4.97
C GLU A 385 0.95 8.81 -4.56
N GLY A 386 1.94 9.44 -3.93
CA GLY A 386 3.02 8.68 -3.33
C GLY A 386 4.26 9.46 -2.92
N ILE A 387 5.31 8.68 -2.60
CA ILE A 387 6.64 9.17 -2.25
C ILE A 387 7.66 8.54 -3.20
N ASP A 388 8.58 9.34 -3.72
CA ASP A 388 9.64 8.84 -4.60
C ASP A 388 10.76 8.14 -3.81
N ASN A 389 11.13 8.68 -2.65
CA ASN A 389 12.18 8.13 -1.79
C ASN A 389 11.93 8.49 -0.31
N LEU A 390 12.49 7.69 0.60
CA LEU A 390 12.61 8.06 2.02
C LEU A 390 13.80 9.02 2.23
N PRO A 391 13.79 9.85 3.31
CA PRO A 391 14.93 10.70 3.64
C PRO A 391 16.20 9.90 3.92
N ASP A 392 17.35 10.51 3.62
CA ASP A 392 18.67 9.90 3.82
C ASP A 392 18.86 9.38 5.24
N GLU A 393 18.47 10.16 6.27
CA GLU A 393 18.55 9.76 7.68
C GLU A 393 17.84 8.43 7.96
N VAL A 394 16.67 8.21 7.35
CA VAL A 394 15.90 6.97 7.51
C VAL A 394 16.57 5.82 6.77
N THR A 395 16.97 6.06 5.52
CA THR A 395 17.59 5.01 4.69
C THR A 395 18.97 4.60 5.20
N ASP A 396 19.77 5.51 5.74
CA ASP A 396 21.08 5.22 6.32
C ASP A 396 20.94 4.38 7.60
N LEU A 397 19.94 4.71 8.43
CA LEU A 397 19.64 3.89 9.61
C LEU A 397 19.17 2.49 9.20
N MET A 398 18.33 2.37 8.17
CA MET A 398 17.90 1.09 7.63
C MET A 398 19.09 0.28 7.11
N ARG A 399 19.98 0.90 6.33
CA ARG A 399 21.19 0.26 5.80
C ARG A 399 22.09 -0.23 6.93
N PHE A 400 22.31 0.61 7.95
CA PHE A 400 23.09 0.23 9.13
C PHE A 400 22.45 -0.96 9.86
N ALA A 401 21.16 -0.88 10.16
CA ALA A 401 20.42 -1.92 10.87
C ALA A 401 20.35 -3.24 10.08
N GLU A 402 20.38 -3.18 8.75
CA GLU A 402 20.34 -4.36 7.90
C GLU A 402 21.72 -5.00 7.69
N GLN A 403 22.76 -4.21 7.39
CA GLN A 403 24.05 -4.73 6.93
C GLN A 403 25.01 -5.05 8.07
N VAL A 404 24.94 -4.32 9.19
CA VAL A 404 25.92 -4.44 10.27
C VAL A 404 25.75 -5.71 11.11
N PRO A 405 24.54 -6.08 11.57
CA PRO A 405 24.39 -7.28 12.41
C PRO A 405 24.84 -8.59 11.75
N PRO A 406 24.54 -8.87 10.46
CA PRO A 406 25.06 -10.07 9.79
C PRO A 406 26.59 -10.08 9.68
N LYS A 407 27.21 -8.94 9.36
CA LYS A 407 28.67 -8.82 9.27
C LYS A 407 29.34 -9.05 10.62
N ILE A 408 28.80 -8.46 11.70
CA ILE A 408 29.28 -8.70 13.07
C ILE A 408 29.10 -10.16 13.46
N ARG A 409 27.93 -10.76 13.16
CA ARG A 409 27.67 -12.17 13.45
C ARG A 409 28.69 -13.09 12.77
N VAL A 410 28.97 -12.87 11.48
CA VAL A 410 29.98 -13.65 10.75
C VAL A 410 31.37 -13.43 11.34
N ALA A 411 31.75 -12.18 11.63
CA ALA A 411 33.04 -11.87 12.25
C ALA A 411 33.21 -12.55 13.62
N LEU A 412 32.17 -12.54 14.45
CA LEU A 412 32.16 -13.22 15.75
C LEU A 412 32.26 -14.74 15.61
N ILE A 413 31.51 -15.33 14.67
CA ILE A 413 31.58 -16.78 14.39
C ILE A 413 32.99 -17.16 13.95
N VAL A 414 33.56 -16.44 12.99
CA VAL A 414 34.93 -16.68 12.50
C VAL A 414 35.95 -16.51 13.62
N GLY A 415 35.81 -15.45 14.44
CA GLY A 415 36.69 -15.19 15.58
C GLY A 415 36.63 -16.29 16.64
N LEU A 416 35.43 -16.75 17.00
CA LEU A 416 35.23 -17.83 17.97
C LEU A 416 35.74 -19.18 17.43
N CYS A 417 35.52 -19.48 16.16
CA CYS A 417 36.07 -20.68 15.51
C CYS A 417 37.60 -20.66 15.50
N ALA A 418 38.21 -19.53 15.14
CA ALA A 418 39.67 -19.37 15.16
C ALA A 418 40.24 -19.54 16.57
N LEU A 419 39.61 -18.92 17.58
CA LEU A 419 39.98 -19.10 18.99
C LEU A 419 39.87 -20.57 19.42
N GLY A 420 38.79 -21.25 19.02
CA GLY A 420 38.59 -22.68 19.28
C GLY A 420 39.71 -23.54 18.69
N VAL A 421 40.10 -23.28 17.44
CA VAL A 421 41.23 -23.97 16.79
C VAL A 421 42.54 -23.72 17.53
N ILE A 422 42.81 -22.47 17.93
CA ILE A 422 44.02 -22.12 18.69
C ILE A 422 44.05 -22.88 20.04
N LEU A 423 42.94 -22.91 20.77
CA LEU A 423 42.85 -23.63 22.04
C LEU A 423 43.02 -25.14 21.86
N LEU A 424 42.49 -25.73 20.78
CA LEU A 424 42.71 -27.14 20.45
C LEU A 424 44.17 -27.44 20.10
N LEU A 425 44.83 -26.57 19.33
CA LEU A 425 46.26 -26.71 19.02
C LEU A 425 47.13 -26.57 20.27
N LEU A 426 46.81 -25.63 21.16
CA LEU A 426 47.52 -25.47 22.44
C LEU A 426 47.29 -26.68 23.36
N SER A 427 46.06 -27.20 23.44
CA SER A 427 45.73 -28.39 24.23
C SER A 427 46.47 -29.62 23.71
N THR A 428 46.44 -29.87 22.40
CA THR A 428 47.17 -31.00 21.79
C THR A 428 48.68 -30.86 21.97
N PHE A 429 49.23 -29.65 21.82
CA PHE A 429 50.64 -29.38 22.10
C PHE A 429 51.00 -29.67 23.57
N CYS A 430 50.18 -29.21 24.53
CA CYS A 430 50.37 -29.49 25.95
C CYS A 430 50.29 -30.99 26.27
N LEU A 431 49.35 -31.72 25.65
CA LEU A 431 49.21 -33.17 25.81
C LEU A 431 50.40 -33.94 25.24
N ILE A 432 50.87 -33.59 24.03
CA ILE A 432 52.06 -34.17 23.41
C ILE A 432 53.29 -33.92 24.28
N ARG A 433 53.46 -32.69 24.76
CA ARG A 433 54.58 -32.33 25.65
C ARG A 433 54.54 -33.11 26.97
N ASN A 434 53.36 -33.30 27.56
CA ASN A 434 53.21 -34.04 28.80
C ASN A 434 53.46 -35.56 28.60
N SER A 435 52.96 -36.13 27.50
CA SER A 435 53.24 -37.52 27.12
C SER A 435 54.73 -37.77 26.85
N HIS A 436 55.40 -36.85 26.15
CA HIS A 436 56.83 -36.94 25.90
C HIS A 436 57.63 -36.84 27.21
N ARG A 437 57.21 -35.95 28.13
CA ARG A 437 57.83 -35.82 29.47
C ARG A 437 57.65 -37.08 30.32
N GLN A 438 56.48 -37.72 30.31
CA GLN A 438 56.26 -38.99 30.99
C GLN A 438 57.11 -40.12 30.38
N SER A 439 57.19 -40.18 29.04
CA SER A 439 58.05 -41.14 28.35
C SER A 439 59.52 -40.99 28.72
N THR A 440 60.04 -39.76 28.77
CA THR A 440 61.43 -39.50 29.22
C THR A 440 61.66 -39.87 30.68
N LEU A 441 60.71 -39.58 31.59
CA LEU A 441 60.81 -39.98 33.00
C LEU A 441 60.79 -41.51 33.18
N HIS A 442 60.00 -42.23 32.38
CA HIS A 442 59.98 -43.69 32.37
C HIS A 442 61.28 -44.30 31.83
N LEU A 443 61.89 -43.69 30.81
CA LEU A 443 63.19 -44.08 30.26
C LEU A 443 64.33 -43.83 31.24
N GLU A 444 64.36 -42.67 31.90
CA GLU A 444 65.34 -42.37 32.95
C GLU A 444 65.19 -43.30 34.17
N GLY A 445 63.96 -43.58 34.62
CA GLY A 445 63.70 -44.51 35.71
C GLY A 445 64.09 -45.95 35.38
N SER A 446 63.84 -46.41 34.15
CA SER A 446 64.25 -47.74 33.68
C SER A 446 65.77 -47.86 33.55
N ASN A 447 66.44 -46.81 33.05
CA ASN A 447 67.90 -46.76 32.97
C ASN A 447 68.55 -46.74 34.35
N TYR A 448 67.97 -46.03 35.33
CA TYR A 448 68.42 -46.04 36.71
C TYR A 448 68.30 -47.42 37.36
N LEU A 449 67.19 -48.13 37.16
CA LEU A 449 67.01 -49.49 37.66
C LEU A 449 67.98 -50.49 36.99
N ALA A 450 68.19 -50.36 35.68
CA ALA A 450 69.14 -51.19 34.95
C ALA A 450 70.59 -50.99 35.44
N THR A 451 71.01 -49.74 35.70
CA THR A 451 72.33 -49.42 36.24
C THR A 451 72.51 -49.92 37.67
N ALA A 452 71.49 -49.75 38.54
CA ALA A 452 71.49 -50.31 39.88
C ALA A 452 71.63 -51.84 39.90
N GLN A 453 71.01 -52.53 38.94
CA GLN A 453 71.09 -53.99 38.81
C GLN A 453 72.45 -54.47 38.32
N VAL A 454 73.11 -53.71 37.43
CA VAL A 454 74.48 -53.97 36.99
C VAL A 454 75.47 -53.76 38.14
N ASP A 455 75.28 -52.73 38.97
CA ASP A 455 76.13 -52.49 40.15
C ASP A 455 75.94 -53.54 41.25
N MET A 456 74.72 -54.05 41.44
CA MET A 456 74.43 -55.18 42.31
C MET A 456 75.11 -56.47 41.83
N ASN A 457 75.06 -56.76 40.52
CA ASN A 457 75.74 -57.91 39.91
C ASN A 457 77.28 -57.79 39.98
N LYS A 458 77.84 -56.58 39.86
CA LYS A 458 79.28 -56.34 40.07
C LYS A 458 79.71 -56.55 41.52
N LYS A 459 78.86 -56.22 42.50
CA LYS A 459 79.10 -56.52 43.92
C LYS A 459 79.07 -58.03 44.18
N GLN A 460 78.09 -58.76 43.66
CA GLN A 460 78.02 -60.22 43.79
C GLN A 460 79.21 -60.95 43.15
N ASN A 461 79.73 -60.47 42.02
CA ASN A 461 80.92 -61.06 41.39
C ASN A 461 82.24 -60.73 42.14
N LYS A 462 82.28 -59.68 42.96
CA LYS A 462 83.42 -59.38 43.84
C LYS A 462 83.43 -60.23 45.12
N ASP A 463 82.26 -60.63 45.63
CA ASP A 463 82.16 -61.47 46.82
C ASP A 463 82.36 -62.98 46.53
N ASN A 464 82.41 -63.40 45.26
CA ASN A 464 82.57 -64.79 44.84
C ASN A 464 83.98 -65.17 44.36
N GLN A 465 85.01 -64.44 44.79
CA GLN A 465 86.40 -64.81 44.53
C GLN A 465 86.94 -65.68 45.68
N PRO A 466 87.11 -67.01 45.51
CA PRO A 466 87.63 -67.85 46.57
C PRO A 466 89.13 -67.60 46.77
N ALA A 467 89.50 -67.26 48.01
CA ALA A 467 90.87 -67.37 48.50
C ALA A 467 91.22 -68.86 48.68
N ARG A 468 92.35 -69.29 48.08
CA ARG A 468 93.27 -70.34 48.57
C ARG A 468 94.38 -70.54 47.52
N TYR A 469 95.63 -70.23 47.85
CA TYR A 469 96.62 -70.93 48.71
C TYR A 469 97.52 -71.83 47.88
#